data_AF-A0A7L5AUC1-F1
#
_entry.id   AF-A0A7L5AUC1-F1
#
_cell.length_a   1.000
_cell.length_b   1.000
_cell.length_c   1.000
_cell.angle_alpha   90.00
_cell.angle_beta   90.00
_cell.angle_gamma   90.00
#
_symmetry.space_group_name_H-M   'P 1'
#
loop_
_entity.id
_entity.type
_entity.pdbx_description
1 polymer ?
#
loop_
_entity_poly.entity_id
_entity_poly.type
_entity_poly.pdbx_seq_one_letter_code
_entity_poly.pdbx_strand_id
1 'polypeptide(L)'
;MVKRFPQWRRDDAAHTPRHAANSLRARRRVLSLLLALVLAAPLAGVSGHAAYAADLAPAGTSIGGQSVAGMTRDEVADVVATRAASTTVSVTVAGQTVEVPLDQAGGRVDALSLADALVDGGDIAQSVSFALVDHAGAAPAVSVDAEAVAALAERINTQVGTPAVNASIQPSADGDAFEAVAGSDGRGVDLASLTALVESAATTLTSQSTQLPLTDVAPSVSYAAAEAAAADADALIAPEVTVTGAGETIQADAATRASWVGTTAVDGELVAVLLKESVAAWVDQAAASVELDPISAIDNVDADGNLLEPARPAQAGLEVTNRDAVTDSIIAALEAHDSYSGELAVQEVEADAEQRVVSSGTDRFAYAAEADEKWIDINLTDSTITAYEGYEQVHGPVLMNHGGPGNETITGTYEVYLSYAKQDLGCSAGWSYCQKDVAWVTYWQGNYAIHSAPWAKYFGVGADAGSHGCINLPEDEAHWYYDWAETGTTVVSHY
;
A
#
# COMPACT_ATOMS: atom_id res chain seq x y z
N MET A 1 -38.65 -65.36 70.77
CA MET A 1 -38.70 -66.15 72.02
C MET A 1 -39.70 -65.49 72.99
N VAL A 2 -40.30 -66.26 73.89
CA VAL A 2 -41.02 -65.90 75.17
C VAL A 2 -41.25 -64.39 75.45
N LYS A 3 -42.47 -63.81 75.54
CA LYS A 3 -43.70 -64.03 76.36
C LYS A 3 -43.71 -63.38 77.78
N ARG A 4 -44.80 -62.64 78.05
CA ARG A 4 -45.38 -62.19 79.37
C ARG A 4 -44.68 -60.98 80.03
N PHE A 5 -45.34 -59.99 80.68
CA PHE A 5 -46.51 -59.93 81.61
C PHE A 5 -46.23 -60.59 83.00
N PRO A 6 -46.88 -60.20 84.14
CA PRO A 6 -48.21 -59.54 84.26
C PRO A 6 -48.47 -58.50 85.39
N GLN A 7 -49.51 -57.67 85.20
CA GLN A 7 -50.55 -57.19 86.19
C GLN A 7 -50.07 -56.40 87.45
N TRP A 8 -50.87 -55.55 88.14
CA TRP A 8 -52.26 -55.58 88.67
C TRP A 8 -52.79 -54.12 88.82
N ARG A 9 -54.08 -53.74 89.04
CA ARG A 9 -55.44 -54.36 88.90
C ARG A 9 -56.52 -53.25 89.05
N ARG A 10 -57.63 -53.34 88.28
CA ARG A 10 -59.06 -53.04 88.62
C ARG A 10 -59.47 -51.67 89.25
N ASP A 11 -60.74 -51.27 89.39
CA ASP A 11 -62.08 -51.90 89.25
C ASP A 11 -62.96 -51.20 88.16
N ASP A 12 -63.80 -51.90 87.38
CA ASP A 12 -65.30 -52.05 87.43
C ASP A 12 -66.11 -50.71 87.38
N ALA A 13 -67.23 -50.51 86.65
CA ALA A 13 -68.07 -51.27 85.68
C ALA A 13 -68.90 -50.25 84.80
N ALA A 14 -69.96 -50.49 83.99
CA ALA A 14 -70.77 -51.66 83.55
C ALA A 14 -71.61 -51.34 82.26
N HIS A 15 -71.92 -52.36 81.44
CA HIS A 15 -73.14 -52.56 80.60
C HIS A 15 -73.49 -51.65 79.37
N THR A 16 -74.41 -52.14 78.52
CA THR A 16 -74.65 -51.82 77.07
C THR A 16 -76.19 -51.68 76.78
N PRO A 17 -76.80 -51.60 75.54
CA PRO A 17 -76.29 -51.72 74.15
C PRO A 17 -76.97 -50.91 72.96
N ARG A 18 -76.48 -51.18 71.72
CA ARG A 18 -77.16 -51.21 70.37
C ARG A 18 -77.42 -49.94 69.48
N HIS A 19 -76.77 -49.99 68.29
CA HIS A 19 -77.12 -49.55 66.90
C HIS A 19 -77.93 -48.27 66.56
N ALA A 20 -77.37 -47.41 65.68
CA ALA A 20 -78.05 -46.84 64.50
C ALA A 20 -77.10 -46.18 63.44
N ALA A 21 -77.53 -46.19 62.17
CA ALA A 21 -77.25 -45.25 61.05
C ALA A 21 -75.81 -44.85 60.63
N ASN A 22 -75.38 -45.32 59.45
CA ASN A 22 -74.14 -44.90 58.74
C ASN A 22 -74.21 -43.52 58.02
N SER A 23 -75.36 -42.82 58.05
CA SER A 23 -75.63 -41.64 57.21
C SER A 23 -74.78 -40.40 57.53
N LEU A 24 -74.31 -40.25 58.78
CA LEU A 24 -73.55 -39.09 59.23
C LEU A 24 -72.13 -39.00 58.63
N ARG A 25 -71.50 -40.13 58.27
CA ARG A 25 -70.14 -40.12 57.67
C ARG A 25 -70.14 -39.58 56.25
N ALA A 26 -71.16 -39.88 55.44
CA ALA A 26 -71.30 -39.33 54.09
C ALA A 26 -71.56 -37.82 54.13
N ARG A 27 -72.55 -37.36 54.92
CA ARG A 27 -72.83 -35.93 55.10
C ARG A 27 -71.62 -35.16 55.63
N ARG A 28 -70.89 -35.69 56.63
CA ARG A 28 -69.65 -35.04 57.12
C ARG A 28 -68.57 -34.96 56.04
N ARG A 29 -68.33 -36.01 55.24
CA ARG A 29 -67.35 -35.94 54.13
C ARG A 29 -67.70 -34.88 53.08
N VAL A 30 -68.96 -34.78 52.67
CA VAL A 30 -69.41 -33.74 51.73
C VAL A 30 -69.28 -32.35 52.35
N LEU A 31 -69.65 -32.17 53.62
CA LEU A 31 -69.50 -30.88 54.31
C LEU A 31 -68.02 -30.49 54.50
N SER A 32 -67.14 -31.45 54.79
CA SER A 32 -65.69 -31.22 54.88
C SER A 32 -65.06 -30.90 53.52
N LEU A 33 -65.52 -31.52 52.43
CA LEU A 33 -65.07 -31.18 51.07
C LEU A 33 -65.55 -29.78 50.65
N LEU A 34 -66.80 -29.42 50.93
CA LEU A 34 -67.31 -28.07 50.67
C LEU A 34 -66.59 -27.02 51.53
N LEU A 35 -66.34 -27.29 52.81
CA LEU A 35 -65.58 -26.38 53.68
C LEU A 35 -64.12 -26.25 53.24
N ALA A 36 -63.50 -27.36 52.79
CA ALA A 36 -62.17 -27.33 52.19
C ALA A 36 -62.16 -26.52 50.88
N LEU A 37 -63.19 -26.61 50.04
CA LEU A 37 -63.31 -25.80 48.82
C LEU A 37 -63.51 -24.31 49.15
N VAL A 38 -64.32 -23.99 50.17
CA VAL A 38 -64.59 -22.61 50.63
C VAL A 38 -63.42 -22.00 51.41
N LEU A 39 -62.48 -22.81 51.92
CA LEU A 39 -61.19 -22.35 52.43
C LEU A 39 -60.11 -22.29 51.34
N ALA A 40 -60.14 -23.22 50.38
CA ALA A 40 -59.24 -23.22 49.23
C ALA A 40 -59.53 -22.06 48.27
N ALA A 41 -60.78 -21.61 48.12
CA ALA A 41 -61.12 -20.46 47.28
C ALA A 41 -60.43 -19.15 47.73
N PRO A 42 -60.49 -18.71 49.00
CA PRO A 42 -59.73 -17.54 49.45
C PRO A 42 -58.22 -17.81 49.54
N LEU A 43 -57.75 -19.04 49.83
CA LEU A 43 -56.31 -19.32 49.73
C LEU A 43 -55.80 -19.26 48.28
N ALA A 44 -56.56 -19.75 47.30
CA ALA A 44 -56.25 -19.67 45.88
C ALA A 44 -56.43 -18.25 45.32
N GLY A 45 -57.37 -17.48 45.87
CA GLY A 45 -57.52 -16.04 45.59
C GLY A 45 -56.35 -15.23 46.16
N VAL A 46 -55.89 -15.53 47.38
CA VAL A 46 -54.71 -14.90 47.99
C VAL A 46 -53.41 -15.34 47.32
N SER A 47 -53.24 -16.62 46.96
CA SER A 47 -52.07 -17.07 46.21
C SER A 47 -52.09 -16.59 44.76
N GLY A 48 -53.28 -16.47 44.16
CA GLY A 48 -53.48 -15.86 42.84
C GLY A 48 -53.16 -14.36 42.85
N HIS A 49 -53.62 -13.62 43.86
CA HIS A 49 -53.22 -12.22 44.06
C HIS A 49 -51.74 -12.07 44.40
N ALA A 50 -51.13 -13.00 45.15
CA ALA A 50 -49.71 -12.95 45.48
C ALA A 50 -48.82 -13.32 44.28
N ALA A 51 -49.23 -14.25 43.43
CA ALA A 51 -48.55 -14.55 42.16
C ALA A 51 -48.72 -13.39 41.17
N TYR A 52 -49.94 -12.89 40.98
CA TYR A 52 -50.22 -11.73 40.13
C TYR A 52 -49.43 -10.50 40.60
N ALA A 53 -49.37 -10.22 41.90
CA ALA A 53 -48.56 -9.12 42.45
C ALA A 53 -47.04 -9.39 42.50
N ALA A 54 -46.59 -10.58 42.10
CA ALA A 54 -45.17 -10.88 41.85
C ALA A 54 -44.79 -10.71 40.36
N ASP A 55 -45.77 -10.53 39.47
CA ASP A 55 -45.60 -10.17 38.06
C ASP A 55 -45.84 -8.67 37.79
N LEU A 56 -45.93 -7.86 38.86
CA LEU A 56 -46.10 -6.39 38.80
C LEU A 56 -44.89 -5.68 39.41
N ALA A 57 -44.51 -4.54 38.82
CA ALA A 57 -43.41 -3.71 39.31
C ALA A 57 -43.61 -3.28 40.79
N PRO A 58 -42.60 -3.46 41.67
CA PRO A 58 -42.69 -3.14 43.09
C PRO A 58 -43.06 -1.69 43.43
N ALA A 59 -43.57 -1.50 44.65
CA ALA A 59 -43.92 -0.19 45.18
C ALA A 59 -42.65 0.68 45.39
N GLY A 60 -42.47 1.66 44.50
CA GLY A 60 -41.30 2.55 44.49
C GLY A 60 -40.52 2.51 43.17
N THR A 61 -40.71 1.49 42.33
CA THR A 61 -40.06 1.39 41.02
C THR A 61 -40.48 2.54 40.11
N SER A 62 -39.50 3.27 39.58
CA SER A 62 -39.72 4.43 38.70
C SER A 62 -38.62 4.57 37.65
N ILE A 63 -38.97 5.12 36.49
CA ILE A 63 -38.12 5.19 35.30
C ILE A 63 -38.11 6.63 34.80
N GLY A 64 -36.94 7.28 34.79
CA GLY A 64 -36.78 8.68 34.38
C GLY A 64 -37.76 9.66 35.06
N GLY A 65 -38.13 9.40 36.32
CA GLY A 65 -39.08 10.15 37.13
C GLY A 65 -40.55 9.68 37.08
N GLN A 66 -40.91 8.76 36.18
CA GLN A 66 -42.25 8.19 36.08
C GLN A 66 -42.37 6.93 36.96
N SER A 67 -43.33 6.91 37.90
CA SER A 67 -43.66 5.69 38.66
C SER A 67 -44.22 4.61 37.73
N VAL A 68 -43.65 3.41 37.77
CA VAL A 68 -44.17 2.22 37.10
C VAL A 68 -44.73 1.18 38.07
N ALA A 69 -44.63 1.44 39.38
CA ALA A 69 -45.19 0.57 40.43
C ALA A 69 -46.64 0.12 40.14
N GLY A 70 -46.86 -1.20 40.09
CA GLY A 70 -48.15 -1.82 39.77
C GLY A 70 -48.43 -2.07 38.28
N MET A 71 -47.49 -1.75 37.37
CA MET A 71 -47.53 -2.15 35.95
C MET A 71 -47.00 -3.57 35.76
N THR A 72 -47.51 -4.27 34.75
CA THR A 72 -46.98 -5.57 34.26
C THR A 72 -45.65 -5.41 33.51
N ARG A 73 -44.90 -6.51 33.33
CA ARG A 73 -43.64 -6.51 32.55
C ARG A 73 -43.79 -5.84 31.16
N ASP A 74 -44.83 -6.18 30.41
CA ASP A 74 -45.10 -5.61 29.08
C ASP A 74 -45.32 -4.08 29.16
N GLU A 75 -46.12 -3.60 30.13
CA GLU A 75 -46.36 -2.17 30.35
C GLU A 75 -45.10 -1.42 30.81
N VAL A 76 -44.23 -2.07 31.60
CA VAL A 76 -42.91 -1.52 31.98
C VAL A 76 -42.01 -1.44 30.76
N ALA A 77 -41.98 -2.45 29.90
CA ALA A 77 -41.19 -2.47 28.67
C ALA A 77 -41.64 -1.39 27.67
N ASP A 78 -42.95 -1.19 27.49
CA ASP A 78 -43.49 -0.08 26.68
C ASP A 78 -43.05 1.29 27.24
N VAL A 79 -43.03 1.46 28.57
CA VAL A 79 -42.51 2.69 29.21
C VAL A 79 -41.00 2.84 29.01
N VAL A 80 -40.19 1.77 29.17
CA VAL A 80 -38.74 1.82 28.91
C VAL A 80 -38.45 2.19 27.45
N ALA A 81 -39.07 1.50 26.50
CA ALA A 81 -38.88 1.74 25.07
C ALA A 81 -39.27 3.19 24.69
N THR A 82 -40.42 3.66 25.17
CA THR A 82 -40.86 5.04 24.96
C THR A 82 -39.92 6.06 25.61
N ARG A 83 -39.37 5.77 26.80
CA ARG A 83 -38.46 6.66 27.52
C ARG A 83 -37.07 6.71 26.87
N ALA A 84 -36.53 5.57 26.44
CA ALA A 84 -35.27 5.48 25.71
C ALA A 84 -35.34 6.23 24.37
N ALA A 85 -36.39 5.98 23.57
CA ALA A 85 -36.60 6.64 22.28
C ALA A 85 -36.89 8.16 22.39
N SER A 86 -37.25 8.66 23.58
CA SER A 86 -37.43 10.09 23.86
C SER A 86 -36.29 10.71 24.67
N THR A 87 -35.23 9.95 24.97
CA THR A 87 -34.05 10.44 25.69
C THR A 87 -33.02 10.97 24.70
N THR A 88 -32.48 12.16 25.00
CA THR A 88 -31.48 12.86 24.19
C THR A 88 -30.24 13.20 25.00
N VAL A 89 -29.09 13.26 24.31
CA VAL A 89 -27.81 13.69 24.84
C VAL A 89 -27.44 15.00 24.15
N SER A 90 -27.37 16.09 24.92
CA SER A 90 -27.08 17.44 24.42
C SER A 90 -25.72 17.92 24.92
N VAL A 91 -24.78 18.09 24.01
CA VAL A 91 -23.40 18.52 24.31
C VAL A 91 -23.21 19.94 23.80
N THR A 92 -22.93 20.88 24.70
CA THR A 92 -22.58 22.26 24.35
C THR A 92 -21.07 22.45 24.37
N VAL A 93 -20.49 22.89 23.26
CA VAL A 93 -19.04 23.09 23.10
C VAL A 93 -18.82 24.40 22.33
N ALA A 94 -17.92 25.25 22.81
CA ALA A 94 -17.62 26.56 22.21
C ALA A 94 -18.85 27.48 21.95
N GLY A 95 -20.00 27.21 22.58
CA GLY A 95 -21.25 27.94 22.39
C GLY A 95 -22.20 27.37 21.31
N GLN A 96 -21.81 26.27 20.65
CA GLN A 96 -22.69 25.47 19.80
C GLN A 96 -23.22 24.26 20.60
N THR A 97 -24.45 23.82 20.36
CA THR A 97 -25.04 22.64 21.01
C THR A 97 -25.40 21.58 19.98
N VAL A 98 -24.88 20.38 20.19
CA VAL A 98 -25.19 19.18 19.41
C VAL A 98 -26.13 18.30 20.25
N GLU A 99 -27.38 18.15 19.83
CA GLU A 99 -28.37 17.28 20.47
C GLU A 99 -28.60 16.01 19.64
N VAL A 100 -28.59 14.85 20.32
CA VAL A 100 -28.55 13.54 19.68
C VAL A 100 -29.47 12.55 20.42
N PRO A 101 -30.31 11.76 19.72
CA PRO A 101 -31.04 10.64 20.33
C PRO A 101 -30.11 9.63 21.02
N LEU A 102 -30.56 9.02 22.12
CA LEU A 102 -29.74 8.12 22.95
C LEU A 102 -29.08 6.98 22.15
N ASP A 103 -29.82 6.37 21.23
CA ASP A 103 -29.38 5.27 20.36
C ASP A 103 -28.32 5.68 19.33
N GLN A 104 -28.31 6.96 18.93
CA GLN A 104 -27.30 7.58 18.05
C GLN A 104 -26.13 8.20 18.82
N ALA A 105 -26.28 8.38 20.14
CA ALA A 105 -25.21 8.78 21.04
C ALA A 105 -24.41 7.58 21.58
N GLY A 106 -24.89 6.36 21.35
CA GLY A 106 -24.26 5.10 21.77
C GLY A 106 -24.90 4.43 22.99
N GLY A 107 -25.96 5.01 23.58
CA GLY A 107 -26.71 4.34 24.64
C GLY A 107 -27.57 3.20 24.08
N ARG A 108 -27.38 2.00 24.60
CA ARG A 108 -28.18 0.80 24.26
C ARG A 108 -29.04 0.41 25.47
N VAL A 109 -30.31 0.14 25.23
CA VAL A 109 -31.31 -0.21 26.25
C VAL A 109 -32.20 -1.31 25.72
N ASP A 110 -32.14 -2.50 26.32
CA ASP A 110 -33.11 -3.57 26.07
C ASP A 110 -34.31 -3.36 26.99
N ALA A 111 -35.44 -2.97 26.39
CA ALA A 111 -36.66 -2.68 27.10
C ALA A 111 -37.28 -3.91 27.81
N LEU A 112 -37.07 -5.12 27.29
CA LEU A 112 -37.58 -6.35 27.90
C LEU A 112 -36.67 -6.78 29.05
N SER A 113 -35.37 -6.92 28.82
CA SER A 113 -34.42 -7.29 29.87
C SER A 113 -34.40 -6.28 31.03
N LEU A 114 -34.63 -4.99 30.77
CA LEU A 114 -34.75 -3.99 31.83
C LEU A 114 -36.08 -4.06 32.57
N ALA A 115 -37.19 -4.37 31.88
CA ALA A 115 -38.49 -4.55 32.52
C ALA A 115 -38.50 -5.78 33.44
N ASP A 116 -37.90 -6.90 33.02
CA ASP A 116 -37.71 -8.08 33.87
C ASP A 116 -36.92 -7.73 35.14
N ALA A 117 -35.76 -7.09 35.00
CA ALA A 117 -34.93 -6.68 36.15
C ALA A 117 -35.67 -5.75 37.12
N LEU A 118 -36.48 -4.81 36.62
CA LEU A 118 -37.24 -3.85 37.42
C LEU A 118 -38.50 -4.45 38.07
N VAL A 119 -39.11 -5.48 37.48
CA VAL A 119 -40.23 -6.22 38.09
C VAL A 119 -39.75 -7.21 39.15
N ASP A 120 -38.61 -7.88 38.91
CA ASP A 120 -37.98 -8.79 39.87
C ASP A 120 -37.33 -8.05 41.07
N GLY A 121 -37.35 -6.72 41.06
CA GLY A 121 -36.98 -5.86 42.20
C GLY A 121 -35.55 -5.34 42.20
N GLY A 122 -34.86 -5.40 41.06
CA GLY A 122 -33.59 -4.73 40.82
C GLY A 122 -33.74 -3.23 40.53
N ASP A 123 -32.62 -2.62 40.14
CA ASP A 123 -32.51 -1.20 39.79
C ASP A 123 -31.81 -1.07 38.42
N ILE A 124 -32.05 0.02 37.68
CA ILE A 124 -31.42 0.26 36.38
C ILE A 124 -29.90 0.29 36.53
N ALA A 125 -29.39 0.89 37.61
CA ALA A 125 -27.97 0.93 37.95
C ALA A 125 -27.35 -0.45 38.26
N GLN A 126 -28.15 -1.48 38.54
CA GLN A 126 -27.69 -2.87 38.71
C GLN A 126 -27.80 -3.70 37.42
N SER A 127 -28.40 -3.12 36.37
CA SER A 127 -28.72 -3.77 35.09
C SER A 127 -27.78 -3.34 33.95
N VAL A 128 -26.72 -2.60 34.29
CA VAL A 128 -25.71 -2.05 33.38
C VAL A 128 -24.53 -3.02 33.25
N SER A 129 -23.98 -3.16 32.05
CA SER A 129 -22.60 -3.67 31.89
C SER A 129 -21.84 -2.97 30.77
N PHE A 130 -20.54 -2.81 30.99
CA PHE A 130 -19.59 -2.26 30.03
C PHE A 130 -19.02 -3.33 29.07
N ALA A 131 -19.40 -4.59 29.26
CA ALA A 131 -19.11 -5.67 28.32
C ALA A 131 -20.33 -5.93 27.42
N LEU A 132 -20.09 -6.27 26.15
CA LEU A 132 -21.13 -6.69 25.19
C LEU A 132 -21.91 -7.94 25.67
N VAL A 133 -21.30 -8.73 26.54
CA VAL A 133 -21.88 -9.91 27.19
C VAL A 133 -21.38 -9.96 28.63
N ASP A 134 -22.27 -10.15 29.60
CA ASP A 134 -21.91 -10.33 31.01
C ASP A 134 -21.30 -11.73 31.29
N HIS A 135 -20.69 -11.92 32.47
CA HIS A 135 -20.13 -13.20 32.92
C HIS A 135 -21.13 -14.37 32.91
N ALA A 136 -22.44 -14.10 32.91
CA ALA A 136 -23.48 -15.12 32.73
C ALA A 136 -23.77 -15.55 31.27
N GLY A 137 -23.19 -14.88 30.27
CA GLY A 137 -23.42 -15.16 28.85
C GLY A 137 -24.63 -14.44 28.24
N ALA A 138 -25.27 -13.53 28.98
CA ALA A 138 -26.37 -12.69 28.50
C ALA A 138 -25.89 -11.27 28.13
N ALA A 139 -26.58 -10.60 27.21
CA ALA A 139 -26.39 -9.18 26.99
C ALA A 139 -26.96 -8.38 28.19
N PRO A 140 -26.32 -7.28 28.61
CA PRO A 140 -26.87 -6.43 29.67
C PRO A 140 -28.11 -5.66 29.19
N ALA A 141 -28.98 -5.30 30.14
CA ALA A 141 -30.19 -4.54 29.84
C ALA A 141 -29.88 -3.06 29.48
N VAL A 142 -28.74 -2.53 29.97
CA VAL A 142 -28.21 -1.22 29.58
C VAL A 142 -26.71 -1.34 29.28
N SER A 143 -26.26 -0.76 28.18
CA SER A 143 -24.83 -0.66 27.83
C SER A 143 -24.51 0.57 26.99
N VAL A 144 -23.21 0.83 26.81
CA VAL A 144 -22.70 1.94 25.98
C VAL A 144 -21.83 1.39 24.86
N ASP A 145 -22.14 1.81 23.64
CA ASP A 145 -21.49 1.46 22.38
C ASP A 145 -20.31 2.41 22.15
N ALA A 146 -19.09 1.93 22.39
CA ALA A 146 -17.88 2.75 22.37
C ALA A 146 -17.56 3.31 20.97
N GLU A 147 -17.88 2.58 19.90
CA GLU A 147 -17.70 3.05 18.51
C GLU A 147 -18.67 4.19 18.20
N ALA A 148 -19.94 4.06 18.62
CA ALA A 148 -20.93 5.13 18.48
C ALA A 148 -20.58 6.38 19.30
N VAL A 149 -20.01 6.23 20.51
CA VAL A 149 -19.53 7.38 21.31
C VAL A 149 -18.30 8.03 20.67
N ALA A 150 -17.37 7.25 20.09
CA ALA A 150 -16.23 7.80 19.34
C ALA A 150 -16.68 8.53 18.07
N ALA A 151 -17.64 7.98 17.33
CA ALA A 151 -18.24 8.66 16.17
C ALA A 151 -19.01 9.94 16.56
N LEU A 152 -19.63 9.97 17.76
CA LEU A 152 -20.23 11.18 18.31
C LEU A 152 -19.17 12.23 18.64
N ALA A 153 -18.07 11.84 19.29
CA ALA A 153 -16.95 12.74 19.59
C ALA A 153 -16.37 13.34 18.31
N GLU A 154 -16.12 12.51 17.29
CA GLU A 154 -15.56 12.99 16.02
C GLU A 154 -16.52 13.92 15.26
N ARG A 155 -17.83 13.61 15.25
CA ARG A 155 -18.84 14.51 14.68
C ARG A 155 -18.91 15.86 15.39
N ILE A 156 -18.66 15.90 16.70
CA ILE A 156 -18.53 17.16 17.46
C ILE A 156 -17.21 17.86 17.09
N ASN A 157 -16.08 17.16 17.13
CA ASN A 157 -14.75 17.69 16.82
C ASN A 157 -14.69 18.34 15.43
N THR A 158 -15.29 17.69 14.42
CA THR A 158 -15.43 18.23 13.05
C THR A 158 -16.20 19.57 12.99
N GLN A 159 -17.09 19.89 13.94
CA GLN A 159 -17.93 21.10 13.94
C GLN A 159 -17.41 22.25 14.82
N VAL A 160 -16.69 21.95 15.90
CA VAL A 160 -16.26 22.94 16.92
C VAL A 160 -14.78 22.87 17.27
N GLY A 161 -14.06 21.85 16.83
CA GLY A 161 -12.68 21.56 17.19
C GLY A 161 -11.69 21.84 16.06
N THR A 162 -10.50 21.27 16.19
CA THR A 162 -9.50 21.14 15.12
C THR A 162 -8.94 19.71 15.14
N PRO A 163 -8.84 19.01 14.01
CA PRO A 163 -8.26 17.67 13.99
C PRO A 163 -6.78 17.70 14.42
N ALA A 164 -6.31 16.62 15.03
CA ALA A 164 -4.89 16.43 15.27
C ALA A 164 -4.16 16.13 13.96
N VAL A 165 -2.91 16.58 13.84
CA VAL A 165 -2.03 16.23 12.72
C VAL A 165 -1.06 15.17 13.20
N ASN A 166 -1.12 13.99 12.58
CA ASN A 166 -0.23 12.87 12.90
C ASN A 166 1.25 13.23 12.67
N ALA A 167 2.14 12.66 13.47
CA ALA A 167 3.55 12.63 13.13
C ALA A 167 3.78 11.74 11.89
N SER A 168 4.84 12.02 11.14
CA SER A 168 5.22 11.30 9.92
C SER A 168 6.74 11.23 9.79
N ILE A 169 7.25 10.62 8.75
CA ILE A 169 8.69 10.68 8.39
C ILE A 169 8.87 11.37 7.04
N GLN A 170 10.05 11.92 6.80
CA GLN A 170 10.47 12.47 5.50
C GLN A 170 11.94 12.14 5.23
N PRO A 171 12.40 12.12 3.96
CA PRO A 171 13.82 12.01 3.66
C PRO A 171 14.64 13.17 4.23
N SER A 172 15.92 12.91 4.50
CA SER A 172 16.92 13.88 4.94
C SER A 172 17.13 15.00 3.91
N ALA A 173 17.82 16.08 4.30
CA ALA A 173 18.16 17.16 3.38
C ALA A 173 19.09 16.73 2.23
N ASP A 174 19.88 15.68 2.42
CA ASP A 174 20.74 15.04 1.41
C ASP A 174 20.03 13.87 0.69
N GLY A 175 18.84 13.48 1.16
CA GLY A 175 17.96 12.46 0.59
C GLY A 175 18.28 11.01 0.97
N ASP A 176 19.30 10.78 1.80
CA ASP A 176 19.98 9.50 2.03
C ASP A 176 19.55 8.72 3.29
N ALA A 177 18.71 9.33 4.13
CA ALA A 177 18.20 8.81 5.41
C ALA A 177 16.81 9.38 5.70
N PHE A 178 16.17 9.00 6.81
CA PHE A 178 14.86 9.49 7.23
C PHE A 178 14.90 10.27 8.54
N GLU A 179 14.08 11.33 8.62
CA GLU A 179 13.86 12.09 9.86
C GLU A 179 12.38 12.14 10.24
N ALA A 180 12.11 12.10 11.55
CA ALA A 180 10.77 12.18 12.09
C ALA A 180 10.25 13.63 12.10
N VAL A 181 9.06 13.82 11.55
CA VAL A 181 8.32 15.09 11.50
C VAL A 181 7.31 15.13 12.64
N ALA A 182 7.42 16.14 13.49
CA ALA A 182 6.50 16.33 14.60
C ALA A 182 5.08 16.67 14.13
N GLY A 183 4.12 15.85 14.59
CA GLY A 183 2.69 16.17 14.50
C GLY A 183 2.28 17.31 15.43
N SER A 184 0.99 17.64 15.45
CA SER A 184 0.44 18.67 16.33
C SER A 184 -0.90 18.26 16.93
N ASP A 185 -1.07 18.48 18.24
CA ASP A 185 -2.31 18.20 18.96
C ASP A 185 -3.53 18.90 18.34
N GLY A 186 -4.62 18.14 18.25
CA GLY A 186 -5.94 18.65 17.92
C GLY A 186 -6.64 19.28 19.13
N ARG A 187 -7.84 19.77 18.90
CA ARG A 187 -8.72 20.36 19.92
C ARG A 187 -10.10 19.72 19.78
N GLY A 188 -10.58 19.06 20.82
CA GLY A 188 -11.82 18.28 20.74
C GLY A 188 -12.50 18.10 22.10
N VAL A 189 -13.56 17.29 22.16
CA VAL A 189 -14.17 16.85 23.42
C VAL A 189 -13.44 15.62 23.98
N ASP A 190 -13.28 15.58 25.31
CA ASP A 190 -12.81 14.39 26.00
C ASP A 190 -13.82 13.23 25.84
N LEU A 191 -13.33 12.11 25.31
CA LEU A 191 -14.11 10.91 25.06
C LEU A 191 -14.62 10.28 26.36
N ALA A 192 -13.86 10.33 27.46
CA ALA A 192 -14.29 9.75 28.74
C ALA A 192 -15.47 10.52 29.35
N SER A 193 -15.40 11.86 29.32
CA SER A 193 -16.51 12.75 29.72
C SER A 193 -17.76 12.55 28.85
N LEU A 194 -17.59 12.25 27.57
CA LEU A 194 -18.71 11.95 26.66
C LEU A 194 -19.34 10.58 26.96
N THR A 195 -18.53 9.53 27.16
CA THR A 195 -19.00 8.19 27.57
C THR A 195 -19.82 8.27 28.86
N ALA A 196 -19.32 8.97 29.89
CA ALA A 196 -20.03 9.13 31.16
C ALA A 196 -21.36 9.90 31.03
N LEU A 197 -21.46 10.83 30.08
CA LEU A 197 -22.71 11.55 29.78
C LEU A 197 -23.76 10.63 29.12
N VAL A 198 -23.32 9.78 28.18
CA VAL A 198 -24.18 8.80 27.50
C VAL A 198 -24.62 7.69 28.48
N GLU A 199 -23.72 7.23 29.35
CA GLU A 199 -24.03 6.31 30.45
C GLU A 199 -25.08 6.91 31.39
N SER A 200 -24.92 8.16 31.82
CA SER A 200 -25.91 8.87 32.65
C SER A 200 -27.29 8.96 31.97
N ALA A 201 -27.32 9.21 30.66
CA ALA A 201 -28.57 9.24 29.89
C ALA A 201 -29.23 7.84 29.80
N ALA A 202 -28.45 6.79 29.54
CA ALA A 202 -28.93 5.42 29.41
C ALA A 202 -29.40 4.82 30.75
N THR A 203 -28.72 5.15 31.86
CA THR A 203 -29.01 4.61 33.20
C THR A 203 -30.13 5.35 33.92
N THR A 204 -30.35 6.64 33.63
CA THR A 204 -31.48 7.39 34.19
C THR A 204 -32.74 7.37 33.31
N LEU A 205 -32.57 7.12 32.01
CA LEU A 205 -33.59 7.38 30.97
C LEU A 205 -34.19 8.79 31.10
N THR A 206 -33.29 9.77 31.26
CA THR A 206 -33.60 11.21 31.23
C THR A 206 -32.60 11.93 30.34
N SER A 207 -33.07 12.87 29.51
CA SER A 207 -32.20 13.64 28.63
C SER A 207 -31.14 14.40 29.42
N GLN A 208 -29.87 14.20 29.06
CA GLN A 208 -28.74 14.84 29.70
C GLN A 208 -28.30 16.05 28.87
N SER A 209 -27.92 17.14 29.54
CA SER A 209 -27.37 18.32 28.89
C SER A 209 -26.17 18.84 29.69
N THR A 210 -25.04 19.00 29.02
CA THR A 210 -23.79 19.48 29.65
C THR A 210 -23.03 20.43 28.73
N GLN A 211 -22.11 21.19 29.31
CA GLN A 211 -21.14 21.98 28.57
C GLN A 211 -19.75 21.34 28.74
N LEU A 212 -19.18 20.82 27.65
CA LEU A 212 -17.82 20.30 27.65
C LEU A 212 -16.83 21.39 27.16
N PRO A 213 -15.66 21.54 27.79
CA PRO A 213 -14.58 22.34 27.24
C PRO A 213 -13.99 21.64 26.01
N LEU A 214 -13.32 22.41 25.16
CA LEU A 214 -12.34 21.82 24.24
C LEU A 214 -11.08 21.49 25.04
N THR A 215 -10.66 20.23 25.01
CA THR A 215 -9.37 19.73 25.50
C THR A 215 -8.41 19.52 24.33
N ASP A 216 -7.12 19.43 24.62
CA ASP A 216 -6.13 18.99 23.64
C ASP A 216 -6.31 17.49 23.36
N VAL A 217 -6.16 17.09 22.10
CA VAL A 217 -6.33 15.70 21.64
C VAL A 217 -5.07 15.32 20.89
N ALA A 218 -4.28 14.40 21.45
CA ALA A 218 -3.04 13.96 20.84
C ALA A 218 -3.26 13.30 19.47
N PRO A 219 -2.31 13.40 18.52
CA PRO A 219 -2.35 12.63 17.29
C PRO A 219 -2.35 11.11 17.54
N SER A 220 -2.93 10.36 16.59
CA SER A 220 -2.96 8.89 16.66
C SER A 220 -1.58 8.28 16.41
N VAL A 221 -0.80 8.85 15.49
CA VAL A 221 0.63 8.55 15.34
C VAL A 221 1.43 9.57 16.15
N SER A 222 2.05 9.11 17.23
CA SER A 222 2.90 9.93 18.09
C SER A 222 4.27 10.21 17.45
N TYR A 223 4.94 11.29 17.89
CA TYR A 223 6.31 11.59 17.42
C TYR A 223 7.29 10.44 17.69
N ALA A 224 7.18 9.75 18.83
CA ALA A 224 8.02 8.59 19.13
C ALA A 224 7.76 7.38 18.19
N ALA A 225 6.53 7.23 17.67
CA ALA A 225 6.24 6.24 16.63
C ALA A 225 6.84 6.64 15.27
N ALA A 226 6.91 7.94 14.96
CA ALA A 226 7.63 8.44 13.79
C ALA A 226 9.17 8.32 13.94
N GLU A 227 9.73 8.52 15.13
CA GLU A 227 11.16 8.27 15.40
C GLU A 227 11.52 6.78 15.23
N ALA A 228 10.64 5.87 15.65
CA ALA A 228 10.81 4.44 15.39
C ALA A 228 10.71 4.14 13.88
N ALA A 229 9.67 4.63 13.19
CA ALA A 229 9.47 4.42 11.76
C ALA A 229 10.62 4.98 10.90
N ALA A 230 11.26 6.07 11.32
CA ALA A 230 12.44 6.62 10.65
C ALA A 230 13.65 5.69 10.80
N ALA A 231 13.90 5.16 12.00
CA ALA A 231 14.98 4.22 12.26
C ALA A 231 14.76 2.87 11.52
N ASP A 232 13.52 2.40 11.42
CA ASP A 232 13.17 1.20 10.64
C ASP A 232 13.31 1.46 9.13
N ALA A 233 12.94 2.65 8.63
CA ALA A 233 13.18 3.05 7.25
C ALA A 233 14.67 3.12 6.90
N ASP A 234 15.49 3.73 7.76
CA ASP A 234 16.95 3.75 7.64
C ASP A 234 17.52 2.32 7.62
N ALA A 235 17.01 1.43 8.48
CA ALA A 235 17.44 0.03 8.52
C ALA A 235 17.08 -0.75 7.24
N LEU A 236 15.98 -0.43 6.57
CA LEU A 236 15.60 -1.01 5.27
C LEU A 236 16.52 -0.53 4.12
N ILE A 237 17.02 0.71 4.17
CA ILE A 237 17.85 1.27 3.08
C ILE A 237 19.36 1.21 3.34
N ALA A 238 19.79 0.90 4.56
CA ALA A 238 21.21 0.74 4.92
C ALA A 238 21.99 -0.29 4.08
N PRO A 239 21.43 -1.46 3.68
CA PRO A 239 22.16 -2.43 2.87
C PRO A 239 22.45 -1.91 1.45
N GLU A 240 23.53 -2.38 0.84
CA GLU A 240 23.87 -2.02 -0.55
C GLU A 240 23.07 -2.85 -1.55
N VAL A 241 22.69 -2.26 -2.68
CA VAL A 241 21.98 -2.94 -3.78
C VAL A 241 22.72 -2.72 -5.09
N THR A 242 23.11 -3.83 -5.72
CA THR A 242 23.86 -3.85 -6.98
C THR A 242 23.25 -4.85 -7.97
N VAL A 243 23.24 -4.48 -9.25
CA VAL A 243 22.93 -5.38 -10.37
C VAL A 243 24.06 -5.32 -11.39
N THR A 244 24.31 -6.43 -12.11
CA THR A 244 25.33 -6.49 -13.17
C THR A 244 24.72 -7.00 -14.47
N GLY A 245 25.05 -6.38 -15.60
CA GLY A 245 24.58 -6.77 -16.94
C GLY A 245 25.50 -6.22 -18.03
N ALA A 246 25.70 -6.97 -19.13
CA ALA A 246 26.64 -6.62 -20.21
C ALA A 246 28.05 -6.14 -19.75
N GLY A 247 28.53 -6.70 -18.63
CA GLY A 247 29.82 -6.34 -18.01
C GLY A 247 29.83 -4.98 -17.27
N GLU A 248 28.68 -4.35 -17.05
CA GLU A 248 28.53 -3.16 -16.20
C GLU A 248 27.92 -3.52 -14.87
N THR A 249 28.33 -2.82 -13.81
CA THR A 249 27.75 -2.95 -12.47
C THR A 249 27.09 -1.64 -12.10
N ILE A 250 25.80 -1.70 -11.79
CA ILE A 250 24.92 -0.57 -11.51
C ILE A 250 24.54 -0.66 -10.03
N GLN A 251 24.82 0.39 -9.27
CA GLN A 251 24.55 0.46 -7.83
C GLN A 251 23.45 1.48 -7.57
N ALA A 252 22.45 1.12 -6.76
CA ALA A 252 21.50 2.09 -6.22
C ALA A 252 22.19 2.87 -5.10
N ASP A 253 22.33 4.19 -5.25
CA ASP A 253 22.85 5.05 -4.18
C ASP A 253 21.83 5.19 -3.03
N ALA A 254 22.24 5.80 -1.92
CA ALA A 254 21.40 5.87 -0.72
C ALA A 254 20.09 6.65 -0.97
N ALA A 255 20.13 7.74 -1.76
CA ALA A 255 18.94 8.51 -2.12
C ALA A 255 17.99 7.76 -3.05
N THR A 256 18.54 6.96 -3.98
CA THR A 256 17.75 6.02 -4.79
C THR A 256 17.02 5.03 -3.89
N ARG A 257 17.70 4.41 -2.91
CA ARG A 257 17.09 3.44 -1.99
C ARG A 257 16.08 4.10 -1.05
N ALA A 258 16.32 5.33 -0.59
CA ALA A 258 15.34 6.10 0.17
C ALA A 258 14.04 6.35 -0.63
N SER A 259 14.12 6.58 -1.94
CA SER A 259 12.94 6.72 -2.81
C SER A 259 12.07 5.45 -2.92
N TRP A 260 12.55 4.32 -2.41
CA TRP A 260 11.81 3.05 -2.36
C TRP A 260 10.99 2.86 -1.09
N VAL A 261 11.10 3.74 -0.08
CA VAL A 261 10.35 3.59 1.18
C VAL A 261 9.06 4.43 1.15
N GLY A 262 7.94 3.75 1.40
CA GLY A 262 6.66 4.35 1.74
C GLY A 262 6.31 4.12 3.22
N THR A 263 5.17 4.65 3.65
CA THR A 263 4.64 4.38 5.01
C THR A 263 3.17 3.98 4.98
N THR A 264 2.79 3.14 5.93
CA THR A 264 1.40 2.85 6.27
C THR A 264 1.17 3.11 7.76
N ALA A 265 -0.07 3.44 8.14
CA ALA A 265 -0.46 3.67 9.53
C ALA A 265 -1.49 2.62 9.96
N VAL A 266 -1.18 1.89 11.05
CA VAL A 266 -2.01 0.79 11.58
C VAL A 266 -2.10 0.95 13.09
N ASP A 267 -3.32 1.03 13.62
CA ASP A 267 -3.62 1.13 15.06
C ASP A 267 -2.88 2.22 15.87
N GLY A 268 -2.31 3.23 15.19
CA GLY A 268 -1.53 4.33 15.77
C GLY A 268 -0.01 4.17 15.61
N GLU A 269 0.46 3.02 15.15
CA GLU A 269 1.83 2.80 14.71
C GLU A 269 2.01 3.26 13.26
N LEU A 270 3.22 3.74 12.94
CA LEU A 270 3.65 4.10 11.59
C LEU A 270 4.69 3.07 11.16
N VAL A 271 4.47 2.41 10.02
CA VAL A 271 5.31 1.30 9.54
C VAL A 271 5.92 1.68 8.21
N ALA A 272 7.24 1.64 8.12
CA ALA A 272 7.99 1.77 6.88
C ALA A 272 7.85 0.51 6.03
N VAL A 273 7.63 0.67 4.71
CA VAL A 273 7.41 -0.43 3.76
C VAL A 273 8.11 -0.15 2.44
N LEU A 274 8.58 -1.18 1.75
CA LEU A 274 9.19 -1.03 0.42
C LEU A 274 8.11 -0.97 -0.68
N LEU A 275 8.23 0.03 -1.54
CA LEU A 275 7.37 0.27 -2.69
C LEU A 275 7.91 -0.53 -3.89
N LYS A 276 7.26 -1.65 -4.20
CA LYS A 276 7.69 -2.55 -5.30
C LYS A 276 7.80 -1.81 -6.63
N GLU A 277 6.91 -0.85 -6.88
CA GLU A 277 6.91 -0.01 -8.06
C GLU A 277 8.16 0.89 -8.18
N SER A 278 8.70 1.39 -7.06
CA SER A 278 9.92 2.20 -7.06
C SER A 278 11.17 1.36 -7.28
N VAL A 279 11.21 0.15 -6.69
CA VAL A 279 12.29 -0.82 -6.93
C VAL A 279 12.26 -1.30 -8.38
N ALA A 280 11.08 -1.64 -8.90
CA ALA A 280 10.88 -2.05 -10.30
C ALA A 280 11.34 -0.96 -11.27
N ALA A 281 10.96 0.30 -11.05
CA ALA A 281 11.37 1.42 -11.90
C ALA A 281 12.90 1.61 -11.94
N TRP A 282 13.61 1.33 -10.84
CA TRP A 282 15.08 1.32 -10.84
C TRP A 282 15.66 0.12 -11.59
N VAL A 283 15.08 -1.08 -11.45
CA VAL A 283 15.49 -2.28 -12.20
C VAL A 283 15.24 -2.10 -13.71
N ASP A 284 14.13 -1.46 -14.10
CA ASP A 284 13.85 -1.07 -15.49
C ASP A 284 14.86 -0.04 -16.01
N GLN A 285 15.24 0.96 -15.21
CA GLN A 285 16.27 1.92 -15.59
C GLN A 285 17.65 1.25 -15.74
N ALA A 286 17.99 0.31 -14.85
CA ALA A 286 19.22 -0.46 -14.94
C ALA A 286 19.22 -1.37 -16.18
N ALA A 287 18.10 -2.05 -16.47
CA ALA A 287 17.91 -2.83 -17.69
C ALA A 287 18.08 -1.95 -18.95
N ALA A 288 17.44 -0.79 -19.02
CA ALA A 288 17.51 0.11 -20.16
C ALA A 288 18.92 0.70 -20.44
N SER A 289 19.88 0.56 -19.51
CA SER A 289 21.30 0.89 -19.72
C SER A 289 22.15 -0.28 -20.23
N VAL A 290 21.60 -1.50 -20.19
CA VAL A 290 22.22 -2.76 -20.62
C VAL A 290 21.62 -3.26 -21.95
N GLU A 291 20.36 -2.92 -22.21
CA GLU A 291 19.60 -3.31 -23.39
C GLU A 291 19.97 -2.53 -24.66
N LEU A 292 19.67 -3.12 -25.81
CA LEU A 292 19.87 -2.54 -27.14
C LEU A 292 18.74 -2.98 -28.08
N ASP A 293 18.22 -2.05 -28.87
CA ASP A 293 17.42 -2.40 -30.04
C ASP A 293 18.29 -3.06 -31.12
N PRO A 294 17.81 -4.10 -31.83
CA PRO A 294 18.52 -4.69 -32.96
C PRO A 294 18.57 -3.71 -34.16
N ILE A 295 19.73 -3.63 -34.81
CA ILE A 295 19.91 -2.83 -36.03
C ILE A 295 19.68 -3.75 -37.23
N SER A 296 18.58 -3.54 -37.98
CA SER A 296 18.31 -4.30 -39.21
C SER A 296 19.43 -4.15 -40.23
N ALA A 297 19.79 -5.25 -40.92
CA ALA A 297 20.60 -5.16 -42.14
C ALA A 297 19.82 -4.44 -43.25
N ILE A 298 20.53 -3.73 -44.13
CA ILE A 298 19.97 -3.16 -45.37
C ILE A 298 20.83 -3.63 -46.55
N ASP A 299 20.20 -4.36 -47.47
CA ASP A 299 20.74 -4.69 -48.79
C ASP A 299 20.26 -3.67 -49.82
N ASN A 300 21.18 -3.03 -50.54
CA ASN A 300 20.85 -2.24 -51.74
C ASN A 300 20.58 -3.21 -52.91
N VAL A 301 19.38 -3.15 -53.50
CA VAL A 301 18.95 -4.01 -54.61
C VAL A 301 18.53 -3.21 -55.84
N ASP A 302 18.54 -3.83 -57.02
CA ASP A 302 17.97 -3.23 -58.22
C ASP A 302 16.43 -3.36 -58.29
N ALA A 303 15.83 -2.81 -59.35
CA ALA A 303 14.38 -2.81 -59.54
C ALA A 303 13.77 -4.21 -59.84
N ASP A 304 14.58 -5.22 -60.16
CA ASP A 304 14.16 -6.62 -60.31
C ASP A 304 14.42 -7.44 -59.03
N GLY A 305 15.05 -6.84 -58.00
CA GLY A 305 15.36 -7.46 -56.71
C GLY A 305 16.71 -8.16 -56.64
N ASN A 306 17.63 -7.92 -57.58
CA ASN A 306 18.99 -8.46 -57.52
C ASN A 306 19.83 -7.63 -56.54
N LEU A 307 20.60 -8.30 -55.67
CA LEU A 307 21.56 -7.65 -54.77
C LEU A 307 22.63 -6.89 -55.57
N LEU A 308 22.83 -5.62 -55.22
CA LEU A 308 23.92 -4.78 -55.74
C LEU A 308 25.08 -4.73 -54.74
N GLU A 309 24.78 -4.49 -53.47
CA GLU A 309 25.73 -4.43 -52.35
C GLU A 309 24.99 -4.47 -50.99
N PRO A 310 25.64 -4.87 -49.88
CA PRO A 310 25.23 -4.49 -48.55
C PRO A 310 25.42 -2.98 -48.33
N ALA A 311 24.44 -2.33 -47.69
CA ALA A 311 24.48 -0.91 -47.33
C ALA A 311 24.58 -0.66 -45.83
N ARG A 312 24.03 -1.56 -45.00
CA ARG A 312 24.21 -1.57 -43.55
C ARG A 312 24.22 -3.02 -43.05
N PRO A 313 25.21 -3.46 -42.25
CA PRO A 313 25.20 -4.80 -41.67
C PRO A 313 24.16 -4.89 -40.53
N ALA A 314 23.76 -6.11 -40.19
CA ALA A 314 22.93 -6.35 -39.01
C ALA A 314 23.76 -6.29 -37.72
N GLN A 315 23.15 -5.81 -36.62
CA GLN A 315 23.65 -6.00 -35.26
C GLN A 315 22.51 -6.51 -34.37
N ALA A 316 22.73 -7.62 -33.67
CA ALA A 316 21.77 -8.15 -32.71
C ALA A 316 21.53 -7.16 -31.54
N GLY A 317 20.29 -7.11 -31.07
CA GLY A 317 19.88 -6.39 -29.87
C GLY A 317 20.13 -7.20 -28.60
N LEU A 318 19.85 -6.59 -27.45
CA LEU A 318 20.00 -7.19 -26.12
C LEU A 318 18.76 -6.88 -25.28
N GLU A 319 18.11 -7.91 -24.72
CA GLU A 319 16.91 -7.81 -23.87
C GLU A 319 17.15 -8.42 -22.48
N VAL A 320 16.72 -7.74 -21.41
CA VAL A 320 16.85 -8.21 -20.02
C VAL A 320 15.59 -8.95 -19.58
N THR A 321 15.73 -10.27 -19.40
CA THR A 321 14.62 -11.22 -19.30
C THR A 321 14.10 -11.49 -17.88
N ASN A 322 14.74 -10.96 -16.83
CA ASN A 322 14.50 -11.34 -15.43
C ASN A 322 14.11 -10.20 -14.46
N ARG A 323 13.67 -9.04 -14.98
CA ARG A 323 13.41 -7.81 -14.20
C ARG A 323 12.52 -8.01 -12.96
N ASP A 324 11.40 -8.72 -13.11
CA ASP A 324 10.49 -9.03 -12.00
C ASP A 324 11.18 -9.83 -10.89
N ALA A 325 11.96 -10.85 -11.27
CA ALA A 325 12.65 -11.72 -10.32
C ALA A 325 13.80 -11.00 -9.59
N VAL A 326 14.49 -10.09 -10.27
CA VAL A 326 15.50 -9.21 -9.65
C VAL A 326 14.81 -8.25 -8.67
N THR A 327 13.71 -7.62 -9.06
CA THR A 327 12.89 -6.74 -8.21
C THR A 327 12.44 -7.45 -6.92
N ASP A 328 11.83 -8.63 -7.04
CA ASP A 328 11.38 -9.41 -5.87
C ASP A 328 12.55 -9.86 -4.99
N SER A 329 13.72 -10.14 -5.58
CA SER A 329 14.91 -10.53 -4.82
C SER A 329 15.57 -9.36 -4.08
N ILE A 330 15.50 -8.14 -4.62
CA ILE A 330 15.96 -6.92 -3.94
C ILE A 330 15.07 -6.64 -2.72
N ILE A 331 13.75 -6.70 -2.89
CA ILE A 331 12.78 -6.47 -1.80
C ILE A 331 13.02 -7.48 -0.67
N ALA A 332 13.08 -8.78 -1.02
CA ALA A 332 13.29 -9.84 -0.02
C ALA A 332 14.66 -9.76 0.70
N ALA A 333 15.69 -9.18 0.06
CA ALA A 333 16.99 -8.93 0.71
C ALA A 333 16.92 -7.75 1.68
N LEU A 334 16.31 -6.63 1.28
CA LEU A 334 16.17 -5.44 2.12
C LEU A 334 15.21 -5.67 3.30
N GLU A 335 14.12 -6.43 3.12
CA GLU A 335 13.24 -6.89 4.22
C GLU A 335 13.97 -7.82 5.22
N ALA A 336 15.06 -8.47 4.80
CA ALA A 336 15.94 -9.25 5.67
C ALA A 336 17.11 -8.42 6.25
N HIS A 337 17.24 -7.14 5.86
CA HIS A 337 18.37 -6.26 6.11
C HIS A 337 19.73 -6.77 5.56
N ASP A 338 19.70 -7.60 4.51
CA ASP A 338 20.88 -8.10 3.80
C ASP A 338 21.15 -7.29 2.51
N SER A 339 22.42 -7.11 2.15
CA SER A 339 22.82 -6.45 0.89
C SER A 339 22.54 -7.33 -0.33
N TYR A 340 22.01 -6.74 -1.40
CA TYR A 340 21.72 -7.43 -2.66
C TYR A 340 22.85 -7.27 -3.70
N SER A 341 23.21 -8.38 -4.33
CA SER A 341 24.02 -8.38 -5.55
C SER A 341 23.51 -9.46 -6.50
N GLY A 342 23.16 -9.08 -7.73
CA GLY A 342 22.55 -9.98 -8.71
C GLY A 342 22.89 -9.65 -10.17
N GLU A 343 22.39 -10.46 -11.09
CA GLU A 343 22.67 -10.38 -12.52
C GLU A 343 21.39 -10.13 -13.31
N LEU A 344 21.44 -9.15 -14.23
CA LEU A 344 20.42 -8.91 -15.25
C LEU A 344 20.63 -9.93 -16.36
N ALA A 345 19.70 -10.87 -16.53
CA ALA A 345 19.83 -11.98 -17.46
C ALA A 345 19.53 -11.52 -18.89
N VAL A 346 20.59 -11.17 -19.62
CA VAL A 346 20.52 -10.69 -21.01
C VAL A 346 20.31 -11.86 -21.98
N GLN A 347 19.45 -11.66 -22.98
CA GLN A 347 19.30 -12.50 -24.16
C GLN A 347 19.59 -11.68 -25.43
N GLU A 348 20.25 -12.28 -26.41
CA GLU A 348 20.41 -11.68 -27.74
C GLU A 348 19.06 -11.68 -28.51
N VAL A 349 18.78 -10.57 -29.19
CA VAL A 349 17.61 -10.40 -30.06
C VAL A 349 18.11 -10.34 -31.51
N GLU A 350 17.75 -11.34 -32.31
CA GLU A 350 18.11 -11.41 -33.74
C GLU A 350 17.59 -10.17 -34.49
N ALA A 351 18.40 -9.67 -35.42
CA ALA A 351 18.05 -8.51 -36.24
C ALA A 351 17.39 -8.93 -37.56
N ASP A 352 16.40 -8.14 -38.00
CA ASP A 352 15.76 -8.30 -39.31
C ASP A 352 16.68 -7.89 -40.47
N ALA A 353 16.29 -8.22 -41.70
CA ALA A 353 16.98 -7.82 -42.93
C ALA A 353 16.00 -7.18 -43.92
N GLU A 354 16.36 -5.99 -44.41
CA GLU A 354 15.54 -5.15 -45.29
C GLU A 354 16.20 -4.97 -46.67
N GLN A 355 15.40 -4.73 -47.70
CA GLN A 355 15.88 -4.48 -49.06
C GLN A 355 15.50 -3.07 -49.52
N ARG A 356 16.51 -2.29 -49.90
CA ARG A 356 16.38 -0.91 -50.38
C ARG A 356 16.59 -0.86 -51.90
N VAL A 357 15.53 -0.61 -52.66
CA VAL A 357 15.61 -0.50 -54.12
C VAL A 357 16.32 0.81 -54.51
N VAL A 358 17.42 0.70 -55.26
CA VAL A 358 18.23 1.82 -55.76
C VAL A 358 18.46 1.73 -57.29
N SER A 359 19.07 2.76 -57.88
CA SER A 359 19.53 2.69 -59.28
C SER A 359 20.64 1.65 -59.41
N SER A 360 20.68 0.90 -60.51
CA SER A 360 21.82 0.04 -60.87
C SER A 360 22.95 0.80 -61.59
N GLY A 361 22.79 2.10 -61.82
CA GLY A 361 23.84 2.99 -62.33
C GLY A 361 24.72 3.58 -61.22
N THR A 362 25.74 4.35 -61.61
CA THR A 362 26.62 5.07 -60.67
C THR A 362 25.95 6.26 -59.98
N ASP A 363 24.71 6.60 -60.37
CA ASP A 363 23.89 7.65 -59.75
C ASP A 363 23.33 7.28 -58.36
N ARG A 364 23.58 6.05 -57.87
CA ARG A 364 23.27 5.63 -56.50
C ARG A 364 24.32 6.04 -55.45
N PHE A 365 25.53 6.41 -55.86
CA PHE A 365 26.63 6.72 -54.94
C PHE A 365 26.62 8.20 -54.55
N ALA A 366 27.08 8.52 -53.34
CA ALA A 366 27.23 9.91 -52.87
C ALA A 366 28.31 10.69 -53.63
N TYR A 367 29.21 9.99 -54.34
CA TYR A 367 30.33 10.57 -55.07
C TYR A 367 30.53 9.93 -56.45
N ALA A 368 30.96 10.74 -57.41
CA ALA A 368 31.21 10.33 -58.79
C ALA A 368 32.72 10.11 -59.00
N ALA A 369 33.23 9.02 -58.42
CA ALA A 369 34.63 8.63 -58.51
C ALA A 369 35.11 8.35 -59.94
N GLU A 370 36.40 8.61 -60.18
CA GLU A 370 37.12 8.13 -61.35
C GLU A 370 37.47 6.63 -61.21
N ALA A 371 37.92 6.01 -62.31
CA ALA A 371 38.37 4.62 -62.27
C ALA A 371 39.59 4.45 -61.35
N ASP A 372 39.58 3.39 -60.54
CA ASP A 372 40.61 3.03 -59.56
C ASP A 372 40.86 4.12 -58.46
N GLU A 373 39.95 5.08 -58.27
CA GLU A 373 40.06 6.11 -57.23
C GLU A 373 39.67 5.58 -55.84
N LYS A 374 40.59 5.67 -54.86
CA LYS A 374 40.28 5.41 -53.44
C LYS A 374 39.42 6.52 -52.84
N TRP A 375 38.23 6.18 -52.35
CA TRP A 375 37.42 7.09 -51.54
C TRP A 375 36.70 6.38 -50.37
N ILE A 376 36.34 7.18 -49.37
CA ILE A 376 35.62 6.76 -48.17
C ILE A 376 34.23 7.39 -48.17
N ASP A 377 33.22 6.56 -48.02
CA ASP A 377 31.82 6.92 -47.84
C ASP A 377 31.49 6.94 -46.33
N ILE A 378 30.88 8.02 -45.85
CA ILE A 378 30.42 8.22 -44.47
C ILE A 378 28.94 8.59 -44.55
N ASN A 379 28.08 7.60 -44.29
CA ASN A 379 26.64 7.75 -44.33
C ASN A 379 26.11 7.95 -42.90
N LEU A 380 25.68 9.17 -42.60
CA LEU A 380 25.15 9.62 -41.30
C LEU A 380 23.67 9.27 -41.08
N THR A 381 23.00 8.65 -42.07
CA THR A 381 21.62 8.15 -41.92
C THR A 381 21.61 6.67 -41.53
N ASP A 382 22.49 5.87 -42.10
CA ASP A 382 22.68 4.45 -41.78
C ASP A 382 23.76 4.20 -40.71
N SER A 383 24.46 5.26 -40.28
CA SER A 383 25.60 5.23 -39.35
C SER A 383 26.68 4.23 -39.77
N THR A 384 27.08 4.30 -41.05
CA THR A 384 28.09 3.42 -41.65
C THR A 384 29.27 4.18 -42.25
N ILE A 385 30.43 3.51 -42.27
CA ILE A 385 31.59 3.88 -43.07
C ILE A 385 31.91 2.75 -44.07
N THR A 386 32.22 3.12 -45.31
CA THR A 386 32.55 2.16 -46.38
C THR A 386 33.76 2.65 -47.18
N ALA A 387 34.64 1.75 -47.60
CA ALA A 387 35.77 2.05 -48.48
C ALA A 387 35.48 1.55 -49.91
N TYR A 388 35.79 2.39 -50.89
CA TYR A 388 35.59 2.11 -52.31
C TYR A 388 36.86 2.35 -53.13
N GLU A 389 37.09 1.52 -54.14
CA GLU A 389 38.03 1.80 -55.24
C GLU A 389 37.22 1.94 -56.53
N GLY A 390 37.11 3.18 -57.03
CA GLY A 390 36.13 3.58 -58.05
C GLY A 390 34.70 3.38 -57.57
N TYR A 391 34.08 2.27 -57.97
CA TYR A 391 32.72 1.87 -57.55
C TYR A 391 32.67 0.43 -56.99
N GLU A 392 33.83 -0.19 -56.73
CA GLU A 392 33.93 -1.50 -56.07
C GLU A 392 34.08 -1.30 -54.56
N GLN A 393 33.20 -1.92 -53.78
CA GLN A 393 33.23 -1.92 -52.31
C GLN A 393 34.41 -2.79 -51.86
N VAL A 394 35.49 -2.19 -51.36
CA VAL A 394 36.71 -2.91 -50.95
C VAL A 394 36.72 -3.25 -49.46
N HIS A 395 35.98 -2.50 -48.63
CA HIS A 395 35.79 -2.79 -47.20
C HIS A 395 34.55 -2.11 -46.64
N GLY A 396 33.96 -2.66 -45.58
CA GLY A 396 32.67 -2.26 -45.03
C GLY A 396 31.46 -2.76 -45.85
N PRO A 397 30.25 -2.23 -45.62
CA PRO A 397 29.92 -1.17 -44.66
C PRO A 397 30.15 -1.61 -43.21
N VAL A 398 30.84 -0.77 -42.43
CA VAL A 398 31.12 -0.96 -41.00
C VAL A 398 30.25 0.01 -40.20
N LEU A 399 29.61 -0.46 -39.11
CA LEU A 399 28.88 0.43 -38.20
C LEU A 399 29.85 1.34 -37.45
N MET A 400 29.46 2.61 -37.30
CA MET A 400 30.30 3.65 -36.71
C MET A 400 29.47 4.60 -35.85
N ASN A 401 30.12 5.33 -34.94
CA ASN A 401 29.44 6.40 -34.18
C ASN A 401 29.99 7.75 -34.63
N HIS A 402 29.12 8.54 -35.27
CA HIS A 402 29.44 9.90 -35.70
C HIS A 402 29.21 10.92 -34.57
N GLY A 403 29.37 12.22 -34.86
CA GLY A 403 29.09 13.29 -33.92
C GLY A 403 27.60 13.48 -33.66
N GLY A 404 27.22 13.50 -32.38
CA GLY A 404 25.83 13.68 -31.94
C GLY A 404 25.37 15.14 -31.88
N PRO A 405 24.12 15.42 -31.45
CA PRO A 405 23.56 16.76 -31.41
C PRO A 405 24.41 17.78 -30.64
N GLY A 406 24.65 18.93 -31.25
CA GLY A 406 25.55 19.98 -30.76
C GLY A 406 27.05 19.76 -31.01
N ASN A 407 27.45 18.58 -31.54
CA ASN A 407 28.81 18.27 -31.97
C ASN A 407 28.79 17.49 -33.31
N GLU A 408 27.88 17.86 -34.22
CA GLU A 408 27.54 17.10 -35.41
C GLU A 408 28.74 16.86 -36.34
N THR A 409 28.84 15.68 -36.95
CA THR A 409 29.77 15.45 -38.06
C THR A 409 29.36 16.28 -39.28
N ILE A 410 30.31 17.01 -39.86
CA ILE A 410 30.09 17.85 -41.04
C ILE A 410 29.88 17.04 -42.30
N THR A 411 29.01 17.51 -43.19
CA THR A 411 28.74 16.91 -44.51
C THR A 411 29.43 17.67 -45.64
N GLY A 412 29.89 16.93 -46.66
CA GLY A 412 30.64 17.44 -47.80
C GLY A 412 31.68 16.45 -48.32
N THR A 413 32.46 16.88 -49.31
CA THR A 413 33.61 16.15 -49.85
C THR A 413 34.91 16.79 -49.37
N TYR A 414 35.81 15.97 -48.85
CA TYR A 414 37.07 16.35 -48.20
C TYR A 414 38.19 15.35 -48.60
N GLU A 415 39.39 15.51 -48.05
CA GLU A 415 40.57 14.67 -48.35
C GLU A 415 41.33 14.33 -47.07
N VAL A 416 41.77 13.08 -46.91
CA VAL A 416 42.69 12.70 -45.82
C VAL A 416 43.99 13.51 -45.92
N TYR A 417 44.30 14.32 -44.90
CA TYR A 417 45.46 15.23 -44.93
C TYR A 417 46.54 14.93 -43.89
N LEU A 418 46.25 14.11 -42.87
CA LEU A 418 47.16 13.82 -41.76
C LEU A 418 46.71 12.57 -40.99
N SER A 419 47.62 11.63 -40.72
CA SER A 419 47.33 10.46 -39.89
C SER A 419 48.39 10.22 -38.80
N TYR A 420 47.96 9.71 -37.65
CA TYR A 420 48.82 9.31 -36.53
C TYR A 420 48.38 7.95 -35.98
N ALA A 421 49.33 7.02 -35.85
CA ALA A 421 49.08 5.73 -35.19
C ALA A 421 48.62 5.89 -33.72
N LYS A 422 48.96 7.01 -33.05
CA LYS A 422 48.49 7.33 -31.69
C LYS A 422 48.53 8.83 -31.39
N GLN A 423 47.49 9.38 -30.74
CA GLN A 423 47.42 10.80 -30.34
C GLN A 423 46.46 11.05 -29.15
N ASP A 424 46.73 12.09 -28.35
CA ASP A 424 45.77 12.66 -27.39
C ASP A 424 44.75 13.58 -28.11
N LEU A 425 43.46 13.32 -27.94
CA LEU A 425 42.34 14.06 -28.51
C LEU A 425 41.60 14.90 -27.45
N GLY A 426 41.17 16.11 -27.80
CA GLY A 426 40.47 17.04 -26.90
C GLY A 426 41.30 17.66 -25.79
N CYS A 427 42.50 17.16 -25.48
CA CYS A 427 43.36 17.56 -24.34
C CYS A 427 43.96 18.99 -24.39
N SER A 428 43.21 19.99 -24.86
CA SER A 428 43.54 21.42 -24.89
C SER A 428 42.48 22.25 -24.17
N ALA A 429 42.90 23.37 -23.57
CA ALA A 429 41.99 24.24 -22.81
C ALA A 429 40.86 24.79 -23.70
N GLY A 430 39.61 24.53 -23.30
CA GLY A 430 38.40 24.93 -24.03
C GLY A 430 37.49 23.76 -24.43
N TRP A 431 38.00 22.53 -24.43
CA TRP A 431 37.21 21.32 -24.67
C TRP A 431 36.59 20.76 -23.39
N SER A 432 35.48 20.03 -23.57
CA SER A 432 34.74 19.27 -22.56
C SER A 432 35.43 17.98 -22.12
N TYR A 433 36.31 17.42 -22.97
CA TYR A 433 36.91 16.10 -22.81
C TYR A 433 38.43 16.11 -23.05
N CYS A 434 39.11 15.05 -22.63
CA CYS A 434 40.51 14.78 -22.94
C CYS A 434 40.69 13.25 -23.00
N GLN A 435 40.56 12.67 -24.20
CA GLN A 435 40.86 11.26 -24.43
C GLN A 435 42.34 11.13 -24.78
N LYS A 436 43.07 10.34 -24.02
CA LYS A 436 44.51 10.12 -24.23
C LYS A 436 44.76 8.89 -25.07
N ASP A 437 45.94 8.84 -25.68
CA ASP A 437 46.45 7.60 -26.25
C ASP A 437 45.50 6.94 -27.28
N VAL A 438 44.70 7.73 -28.00
CA VAL A 438 43.74 7.25 -29.02
C VAL A 438 44.51 6.74 -30.24
N ALA A 439 44.22 5.52 -30.70
CA ALA A 439 44.95 4.89 -31.79
C ALA A 439 44.31 5.12 -33.16
N TRP A 440 45.12 4.98 -34.21
CA TRP A 440 44.67 4.91 -35.62
C TRP A 440 43.88 6.14 -36.08
N VAL A 441 44.40 7.33 -35.78
CA VAL A 441 43.73 8.61 -36.05
C VAL A 441 44.04 9.07 -37.48
N THR A 442 43.01 9.21 -38.32
CA THR A 442 43.10 9.64 -39.72
C THR A 442 42.22 10.87 -39.94
N TYR A 443 42.84 12.06 -40.03
CA TYR A 443 42.15 13.34 -40.21
C TYR A 443 41.82 13.63 -41.67
N TRP A 444 40.57 14.05 -41.90
CA TRP A 444 40.05 14.39 -43.23
C TRP A 444 39.54 15.83 -43.37
N GLN A 445 39.21 16.52 -42.27
CA GLN A 445 38.96 17.96 -42.31
C GLN A 445 39.19 18.63 -40.94
N GLY A 446 40.10 19.60 -40.83
CA GLY A 446 40.23 20.51 -39.67
C GLY A 446 40.57 19.87 -38.32
N ASN A 447 39.56 19.30 -37.64
CA ASN A 447 39.68 18.51 -36.41
C ASN A 447 38.81 17.23 -36.43
N TYR A 448 38.19 16.92 -37.57
CA TYR A 448 37.37 15.74 -37.82
C TYR A 448 38.27 14.62 -38.34
N ALA A 449 38.19 13.46 -37.70
CA ALA A 449 38.99 12.28 -38.00
C ALA A 449 38.16 11.01 -37.93
N ILE A 450 38.65 9.95 -38.56
CA ILE A 450 38.30 8.56 -38.28
C ILE A 450 39.30 8.05 -37.23
N HIS A 451 38.86 7.38 -36.17
CA HIS A 451 39.77 6.79 -35.18
C HIS A 451 39.14 5.66 -34.36
N SER A 452 40.00 4.89 -33.68
CA SER A 452 39.56 3.88 -32.70
C SER A 452 38.83 4.52 -31.53
N ALA A 453 37.81 3.84 -31.02
CA ALA A 453 37.05 4.25 -29.84
C ALA A 453 36.88 3.08 -28.85
N PRO A 454 37.95 2.60 -28.19
CA PRO A 454 37.90 1.45 -27.27
C PRO A 454 37.08 1.69 -25.99
N TRP A 455 36.49 2.89 -25.81
CA TRP A 455 35.50 3.21 -24.79
C TRP A 455 34.05 2.99 -25.25
N ALA A 456 33.80 2.84 -26.56
CA ALA A 456 32.49 2.55 -27.10
C ALA A 456 32.31 1.02 -27.21
N LYS A 457 31.21 0.51 -26.65
CA LYS A 457 30.87 -0.92 -26.70
C LYS A 457 30.13 -1.32 -27.98
N TYR A 458 29.36 -0.39 -28.53
CA TYR A 458 28.40 -0.61 -29.60
C TYR A 458 28.50 0.52 -30.61
N PHE A 459 28.20 0.22 -31.88
CA PHE A 459 28.40 1.14 -33.00
C PHE A 459 27.17 1.16 -33.93
N GLY A 460 26.92 2.28 -34.59
CA GLY A 460 25.82 2.45 -35.52
C GLY A 460 24.60 3.15 -34.92
N VAL A 461 23.50 3.13 -35.68
CA VAL A 461 22.29 3.94 -35.43
C VAL A 461 21.80 3.81 -33.99
N GLY A 462 21.75 4.93 -33.28
CA GLY A 462 21.38 5.02 -31.86
C GLY A 462 22.56 5.19 -30.90
N ALA A 463 23.76 4.73 -31.27
CA ALA A 463 25.00 4.95 -30.51
C ALA A 463 25.75 6.25 -30.92
N ASP A 464 25.17 7.01 -31.86
CA ASP A 464 25.72 8.24 -32.47
C ASP A 464 25.91 9.42 -31.50
N ALA A 465 25.46 9.31 -30.25
CA ALA A 465 25.71 10.30 -29.21
C ALA A 465 27.15 10.30 -28.67
N GLY A 466 27.98 9.31 -29.07
CA GLY A 466 29.29 9.03 -28.46
C GLY A 466 30.50 9.85 -28.97
N SER A 467 30.35 10.74 -29.95
CA SER A 467 31.47 11.49 -30.54
C SER A 467 31.26 13.01 -30.57
N HIS A 468 32.38 13.76 -30.58
CA HIS A 468 32.44 15.21 -30.78
C HIS A 468 32.77 15.59 -32.24
N GLY A 469 32.13 14.93 -33.20
CA GLY A 469 32.25 15.17 -34.65
C GLY A 469 33.11 14.15 -35.41
N CYS A 470 33.99 13.42 -34.73
CA CYS A 470 34.79 12.35 -35.33
C CYS A 470 33.95 11.11 -35.69
N ILE A 471 34.52 10.21 -36.48
CA ILE A 471 33.99 8.87 -36.73
C ILE A 471 34.71 7.90 -35.79
N ASN A 472 33.99 7.42 -34.78
CA ASN A 472 34.46 6.39 -33.85
C ASN A 472 34.25 5.01 -34.48
N LEU A 473 35.27 4.15 -34.44
CA LEU A 473 35.22 2.75 -34.90
C LEU A 473 35.76 1.77 -33.85
N PRO A 474 35.47 0.46 -34.00
CA PRO A 474 36.28 -0.61 -33.41
C PRO A 474 37.78 -0.42 -33.71
N GLU A 475 38.68 -0.92 -32.85
CA GLU A 475 40.12 -0.62 -32.98
C GLU A 475 40.77 -1.27 -34.20
N ASP A 476 40.36 -2.49 -34.55
CA ASP A 476 40.78 -3.23 -35.74
C ASP A 476 40.24 -2.61 -37.03
N GLU A 477 38.98 -2.16 -37.02
CA GLU A 477 38.38 -1.41 -38.12
C GLU A 477 39.08 -0.05 -38.34
N ALA A 478 39.33 0.71 -37.28
CA ALA A 478 40.10 1.95 -37.36
C ALA A 478 41.53 1.73 -37.90
N HIS A 479 42.19 0.64 -37.48
CA HIS A 479 43.50 0.24 -37.97
C HIS A 479 43.46 -0.09 -39.47
N TRP A 480 42.43 -0.76 -39.96
CA TRP A 480 42.24 -1.03 -41.40
C TRP A 480 42.15 0.28 -42.20
N TYR A 481 41.29 1.21 -41.78
CA TYR A 481 41.15 2.51 -42.46
C TYR A 481 42.43 3.36 -42.39
N TYR A 482 43.18 3.27 -41.30
CA TYR A 482 44.48 3.93 -41.13
C TYR A 482 45.58 3.38 -42.07
N ASP A 483 45.62 2.06 -42.30
CA ASP A 483 46.61 1.41 -43.18
C ASP A 483 46.24 1.50 -44.68
N TRP A 484 44.94 1.54 -45.04
CA TRP A 484 44.49 1.62 -46.44
C TRP A 484 44.39 3.04 -46.99
N ALA A 485 43.97 4.03 -46.18
CA ALA A 485 43.77 5.40 -46.65
C ALA A 485 45.09 6.18 -46.74
N GLU A 486 45.30 6.85 -47.88
CA GLU A 486 46.51 7.62 -48.15
C GLU A 486 46.24 9.13 -48.02
N THR A 487 47.30 9.94 -47.86
CA THR A 487 47.15 11.41 -47.92
C THR A 487 46.67 11.83 -49.32
N GLY A 488 45.45 12.36 -49.39
CA GLY A 488 44.73 12.64 -50.65
C GLY A 488 43.58 11.66 -50.96
N THR A 489 43.34 10.63 -50.14
CA THR A 489 42.12 9.79 -50.26
C THR A 489 40.88 10.65 -50.02
N THR A 490 39.95 10.65 -50.97
CA THR A 490 38.69 11.40 -50.92
C THR A 490 37.80 10.87 -49.79
N VAL A 491 37.16 11.77 -49.02
CA VAL A 491 36.24 11.42 -47.93
C VAL A 491 34.92 12.16 -48.12
N VAL A 492 33.81 11.42 -48.11
CA VAL A 492 32.48 11.91 -48.50
C VAL A 492 31.53 11.67 -47.34
N SER A 493 31.06 12.74 -46.72
CA SER A 493 30.15 12.69 -45.56
C SER A 493 28.78 13.24 -45.93
N HIS A 494 27.73 12.45 -45.75
CA HIS A 494 26.37 12.78 -46.18
C HIS A 494 25.28 12.15 -45.29
N TYR A 495 24.02 12.49 -45.58
CA TYR A 495 22.81 11.83 -45.08
C TYR A 495 22.10 11.11 -46.24
#